data_AF-A0A7X7AKP2-F1
#
_entry.id   AF-A0A7X7AKP2-F1
#
_cell.length_a   1.000
_cell.length_b   1.000
_cell.length_c   1.000
_cell.angle_alpha   90.00
_cell.angle_beta   90.00
_cell.angle_gamma   90.00
#
_symmetry.space_group_name_H-M   'P 1'
#
loop_
_entity.id
_entity.type
_entity.pdbx_description
1 polymer ?
#
loop_
_entity_poly.entity_id
_entity_poly.type
_entity_poly.pdbx_seq_one_letter_code
_entity_poly.pdbx_strand_id
1 'polypeptide(L)'
;MRFESIELLRYGHFSDQQLAFPQREHDFHLIVGGNEAGKSTLRQAFRDLLFGIPMNSPMTFLHAGPELALNAVLAGEAGTLAMGRRRKRDGGLVDAAGEKLAPVVLERWLGGVTDAFYERMFGLDHRRLEQGSRAMLQAGDDVDSALFQAAAGLATLNGVLSALREEAAGLWTPHHSRNRAWYAASDRYKEADKLVKAATVRPTTWAEAERESRRTDEAFEQARDTCAELRFMLRDLERRRRLGPLLAQIREHEAMLGRLVTAQGEDSRLLALETDLLAQDETRRRVAGHPAAIAQCESHAGLLREQLSSVLRQLGRQVSANADAAALEQLAAGLPPQPLRHEITQLLNEGRELRAQRQASSQARQARQAEVADIRARAQALPEVAVGQALRRALEAATAAGDLAATLDALKRKVQQEEIELGRRLAALRQPEFAEISVAALQAMAPWPTEALVEQVQQRRDMRAEADVADKRAREAGLELDAAQLKVEQFRRSHQAVSRDEVLAARRERDAVWDALASGQTPLSDQAENFAALLKLADLLADRHLEAVDDAARLQALEHDCERLQAALQGLQRARDEAAARLAAFDEQWRAECAQRRLPAMSPAA
;
A
#
# COMPACT_ATOMS: atom_id res chain seq x y z
N MET A 1 -21.72 -26.45 1.92
CA MET A 1 -22.95 -26.51 1.10
C MET A 1 -22.63 -27.25 -0.19
N ARG A 2 -23.50 -28.18 -0.61
CA ARG A 2 -23.37 -29.03 -1.81
C ARG A 2 -24.72 -29.09 -2.53
N PHE A 3 -24.73 -29.12 -3.85
CA PHE A 3 -25.96 -29.36 -4.62
C PHE A 3 -26.22 -30.86 -4.74
N GLU A 4 -27.40 -31.33 -4.36
CA GLU A 4 -27.86 -32.70 -4.63
C GLU A 4 -28.62 -32.79 -5.94
N SER A 5 -29.41 -31.77 -6.28
CA SER A 5 -30.11 -31.68 -7.54
C SER A 5 -30.45 -30.23 -7.89
N ILE A 6 -30.64 -29.97 -9.18
CA ILE A 6 -31.19 -28.72 -9.71
C ILE A 6 -32.27 -29.04 -10.74
N GLU A 7 -33.37 -28.29 -10.70
CA GLU A 7 -34.48 -28.36 -11.62
C GLU A 7 -34.64 -27.02 -12.33
N LEU A 8 -34.53 -27.04 -13.65
CA LEU A 8 -34.75 -25.91 -14.54
C LEU A 8 -36.16 -26.02 -15.13
N LEU A 9 -37.15 -25.51 -14.39
CA LEU A 9 -38.56 -25.59 -14.78
C LEU A 9 -38.84 -24.80 -16.06
N ARG A 10 -38.49 -23.50 -16.04
CA ARG A 10 -38.62 -22.61 -17.19
C ARG A 10 -37.47 -21.63 -17.16
N TYR A 11 -36.34 -21.99 -17.75
CA TYR A 11 -35.13 -21.18 -17.60
C TYR A 11 -34.21 -21.26 -18.81
N GLY A 12 -33.96 -20.12 -19.46
CA GLY A 12 -33.20 -20.07 -20.70
C GLY A 12 -33.93 -20.84 -21.80
N HIS A 13 -33.32 -21.93 -22.27
CA HIS A 13 -33.91 -22.85 -23.24
C HIS A 13 -34.50 -24.13 -22.60
N PHE A 14 -34.25 -24.36 -21.31
CA PHE A 14 -34.71 -25.56 -20.61
C PHE A 14 -36.20 -25.44 -20.24
N SER A 15 -36.92 -26.54 -20.42
CA SER A 15 -38.32 -26.73 -19.99
C SER A 15 -38.40 -28.02 -19.19
N ASP A 16 -38.63 -27.91 -17.89
CA ASP A 16 -38.77 -29.01 -16.92
C ASP A 16 -37.62 -30.02 -16.94
N GLN A 17 -36.38 -29.52 -16.95
CA GLN A 17 -35.17 -30.35 -16.93
C GLN A 17 -34.64 -30.51 -15.50
N GLN A 18 -34.43 -31.76 -15.06
CA GLN A 18 -33.79 -32.06 -13.79
C GLN A 18 -32.38 -32.63 -14.00
N LEU A 19 -31.46 -32.25 -13.12
CA LEU A 19 -30.10 -32.79 -13.04
C LEU A 19 -29.82 -33.20 -11.59
N ALA A 20 -29.39 -34.44 -11.39
CA ALA A 20 -29.03 -34.98 -10.09
C ALA A 20 -27.50 -35.09 -9.94
N PHE A 21 -27.01 -34.77 -8.75
CA PHE A 21 -25.61 -34.82 -8.34
C PHE A 21 -25.48 -35.77 -7.14
N PRO A 22 -25.55 -37.10 -7.36
CA PRO A 22 -25.49 -38.08 -6.28
C PRO A 22 -24.09 -38.10 -5.66
N GLN A 23 -24.03 -38.20 -4.33
CA GLN A 23 -22.75 -38.28 -3.61
C GLN A 23 -22.03 -39.58 -3.97
N ARG A 24 -20.74 -39.45 -4.32
CA ARG A 24 -19.85 -40.55 -4.72
C ARG A 24 -18.55 -40.44 -3.93
N GLU A 25 -17.74 -41.50 -3.94
CA GLU A 25 -16.39 -41.50 -3.33
C GLU A 25 -15.50 -40.38 -3.90
N HIS A 26 -15.64 -40.10 -5.20
CA HIS A 26 -15.07 -38.94 -5.87
C HIS A 26 -16.20 -38.02 -6.34
N ASP A 27 -16.41 -36.91 -5.63
CA ASP A 27 -17.53 -35.99 -5.84
C ASP A 27 -17.20 -34.94 -6.93
N PHE A 28 -16.89 -35.43 -8.12
CA PHE A 28 -16.56 -34.62 -9.29
C PHE A 28 -17.56 -34.89 -10.41
N HIS A 29 -18.26 -33.85 -10.87
CA HIS A 29 -19.29 -33.94 -11.90
C HIS A 29 -18.86 -33.21 -13.17
N LEU A 30 -18.75 -33.95 -14.28
CA LEU A 30 -18.47 -33.39 -15.60
C LEU A 30 -19.74 -33.34 -16.44
N ILE A 31 -20.13 -32.14 -16.88
CA ILE A 31 -21.31 -31.93 -17.73
C ILE A 31 -20.83 -31.68 -19.17
N VAL A 32 -21.06 -32.66 -20.04
CA VAL A 32 -20.65 -32.63 -21.45
C VAL A 32 -21.87 -32.47 -22.34
N GLY A 33 -21.74 -31.65 -23.38
CA GLY A 33 -22.76 -31.49 -24.40
C GLY A 33 -22.21 -30.72 -25.59
N GLY A 34 -22.88 -30.78 -26.73
CA GLY A 34 -22.53 -30.02 -27.93
C GLY A 34 -22.53 -28.50 -27.70
N ASN A 35 -22.08 -27.74 -28.70
CA ASN A 35 -22.25 -26.28 -28.66
C ASN A 35 -23.74 -25.94 -28.51
N GLU A 36 -24.03 -24.87 -27.78
CA GLU A 36 -25.41 -24.39 -27.51
C GLU A 36 -26.31 -25.33 -26.69
N ALA A 37 -25.81 -26.49 -26.24
CA ALA A 37 -26.57 -27.43 -25.40
C ALA A 37 -26.94 -26.90 -23.99
N GLY A 38 -26.61 -25.65 -23.65
CA GLY A 38 -27.02 -25.02 -22.38
C GLY A 38 -26.04 -25.10 -21.23
N LYS A 39 -24.78 -25.48 -21.46
CA LYS A 39 -23.75 -25.55 -20.40
C LYS A 39 -23.57 -24.21 -19.67
N SER A 40 -23.48 -23.11 -20.42
CA SER A 40 -23.37 -21.75 -19.85
C SER A 40 -24.67 -21.31 -19.17
N THR A 41 -25.83 -21.69 -19.72
CA THR A 41 -27.16 -21.45 -19.14
C THR A 41 -27.30 -22.13 -17.78
N LEU A 42 -26.84 -23.37 -17.67
CA LEU A 42 -26.83 -24.13 -16.42
C LEU A 42 -25.92 -23.49 -15.36
N ARG A 43 -24.72 -23.04 -15.75
CA ARG A 43 -23.83 -22.30 -14.85
C ARG A 43 -24.50 -21.04 -14.29
N GLN A 44 -25.20 -20.28 -15.15
CA GLN A 44 -25.97 -19.12 -14.70
C GLN A 44 -27.10 -19.53 -13.74
N ALA A 45 -27.77 -20.65 -13.99
CA ALA A 45 -28.85 -21.15 -13.13
C ALA A 45 -28.38 -21.40 -11.70
N PHE A 46 -27.17 -21.94 -11.48
CA PHE A 46 -26.61 -22.10 -10.13
C PHE A 46 -26.46 -20.76 -9.41
N ARG A 47 -25.91 -19.75 -10.10
CA ARG A 47 -25.77 -18.38 -9.54
C ARG A 47 -27.14 -17.78 -9.23
N ASP A 48 -28.08 -17.84 -10.18
CA ASP A 48 -29.41 -17.23 -10.04
C ASP A 48 -30.25 -17.94 -8.97
N LEU A 49 -30.03 -19.24 -8.75
CA LEU A 49 -30.63 -19.97 -7.65
C LEU A 49 -30.08 -19.53 -6.28
N LEU A 50 -28.79 -19.18 -6.17
CA LEU A 50 -28.17 -18.72 -4.92
C LEU A 50 -28.38 -17.23 -4.63
N PHE A 51 -28.38 -16.35 -5.64
CA PHE A 51 -28.44 -14.90 -5.46
C PHE A 51 -29.65 -14.21 -6.09
N GLY A 52 -30.41 -14.92 -6.92
CA GLY A 52 -31.68 -14.45 -7.46
C GLY A 52 -31.64 -14.16 -8.94
N ILE A 53 -32.78 -14.42 -9.59
CA ILE A 53 -32.97 -14.14 -11.00
C ILE A 53 -33.15 -12.62 -11.16
N PRO A 54 -32.23 -11.92 -11.83
CA PRO A 54 -32.32 -10.48 -11.97
C PRO A 54 -33.51 -10.08 -12.87
N MET A 55 -34.10 -8.91 -12.63
CA MET A 55 -35.27 -8.46 -13.38
C MET A 55 -34.98 -8.28 -14.88
N ASN A 56 -33.74 -7.95 -15.23
CA ASN A 56 -33.21 -7.86 -16.58
C ASN A 56 -32.47 -9.14 -17.02
N SER A 57 -32.83 -10.31 -16.48
CA SER A 57 -32.14 -11.56 -16.78
C SER A 57 -32.14 -11.86 -18.29
N PRO A 58 -30.96 -12.18 -18.87
CA PRO A 58 -30.85 -12.58 -20.26
C PRO A 58 -31.47 -13.96 -20.52
N MET A 59 -31.86 -14.71 -19.49
CA MET A 59 -32.34 -16.11 -19.59
C MET A 59 -33.81 -16.22 -20.01
N THR A 60 -34.33 -15.22 -20.71
CA THR A 60 -35.70 -15.13 -21.22
C THR A 60 -35.80 -15.52 -22.70
N PHE A 61 -34.96 -16.47 -23.14
CA PHE A 61 -34.87 -16.88 -24.55
C PHE A 61 -36.16 -17.55 -25.06
N LEU A 62 -36.63 -18.56 -24.33
CA LEU A 62 -37.84 -19.34 -24.68
C LEU A 62 -39.04 -18.95 -23.81
N HIS A 63 -38.79 -18.70 -22.53
CA HIS A 63 -39.84 -18.50 -21.53
C HIS A 63 -40.03 -17.03 -21.18
N ALA A 64 -41.28 -16.62 -20.99
CA ALA A 64 -41.60 -15.27 -20.55
C ALA A 64 -41.02 -15.02 -19.15
N GLY A 65 -40.51 -13.81 -18.94
CA GLY A 65 -39.81 -13.45 -17.72
C GLY A 65 -40.48 -13.81 -16.38
N PRO A 66 -41.78 -13.55 -16.16
CA PRO A 66 -42.47 -13.93 -14.93
C PRO A 66 -42.56 -15.44 -14.69
N GLU A 67 -42.41 -16.23 -15.75
CA GLU A 67 -42.47 -17.70 -15.68
C GLU A 67 -41.14 -18.31 -15.27
N LEU A 68 -40.05 -17.52 -15.21
CA LEU A 68 -38.74 -18.04 -14.88
C LEU A 68 -38.71 -18.64 -13.47
N ALA A 69 -38.41 -19.94 -13.42
CA ALA A 69 -38.45 -20.73 -12.21
C ALA A 69 -37.35 -21.79 -12.18
N LEU A 70 -36.71 -21.90 -11.02
CA LEU A 70 -35.67 -22.87 -10.69
C LEU A 70 -36.00 -23.52 -9.36
N ASN A 71 -35.67 -24.81 -9.18
CA ASN A 71 -35.62 -25.46 -7.87
C ASN A 71 -34.27 -26.15 -7.68
N ALA A 72 -33.91 -26.43 -6.43
CA ALA A 72 -32.76 -27.24 -6.10
C ALA A 72 -32.90 -27.86 -4.71
N VAL A 73 -32.11 -28.91 -4.49
CA VAL A 73 -31.90 -29.49 -3.18
C VAL A 73 -30.43 -29.32 -2.80
N LEU A 74 -30.19 -28.71 -1.65
CA LEU A 74 -28.87 -28.47 -1.08
C LEU A 74 -28.62 -29.39 0.11
N ALA A 75 -27.39 -29.89 0.25
CA ALA A 75 -26.93 -30.65 1.42
C ALA A 75 -25.76 -29.95 2.12
N GLY A 76 -25.69 -30.09 3.43
CA GLY A 76 -24.62 -29.51 4.24
C GLY A 76 -24.67 -30.00 5.69
N GLU A 77 -23.83 -29.43 6.54
CA GLU A 77 -23.79 -29.78 7.98
C GLU A 77 -25.13 -29.50 8.70
N ALA A 78 -25.92 -28.56 8.18
CA ALA A 78 -27.25 -28.21 8.70
C ALA A 78 -28.38 -29.15 8.22
N GLY A 79 -28.08 -30.20 7.47
CA GLY A 79 -29.05 -31.15 6.89
C GLY A 79 -29.29 -30.93 5.40
N THR A 80 -30.54 -31.06 4.96
CA THR A 80 -30.97 -30.90 3.56
C THR A 80 -31.96 -29.73 3.43
N LEU A 81 -31.78 -28.87 2.43
CA LEU A 81 -32.66 -27.74 2.12
C LEU A 81 -33.17 -27.85 0.69
N ALA A 82 -34.46 -28.09 0.53
CA ALA A 82 -35.16 -27.94 -0.74
C ALA A 82 -35.64 -26.49 -0.89
N MET A 83 -35.24 -25.85 -1.98
CA MET A 83 -35.51 -24.44 -2.24
C MET A 83 -35.83 -24.19 -3.72
N GLY A 84 -36.50 -23.08 -3.99
CA GLY A 84 -36.73 -22.59 -5.34
C GLY A 84 -36.49 -21.10 -5.48
N ARG A 85 -36.26 -20.67 -6.71
CA ARG A 85 -36.21 -19.28 -7.12
C ARG A 85 -37.31 -19.01 -8.14
N ARG A 86 -38.02 -17.90 -7.97
CA ARG A 86 -38.94 -17.31 -8.94
C ARG A 86 -38.48 -15.90 -9.27
N ARG A 87 -38.69 -15.42 -10.48
CA ARG A 87 -38.29 -14.05 -10.83
C ARG A 87 -39.23 -13.01 -10.20
N LYS A 88 -38.86 -12.53 -9.00
CA LYS A 88 -39.57 -11.48 -8.25
C LYS A 88 -38.60 -10.41 -7.73
N ARG A 89 -39.11 -9.22 -7.43
CA ARG A 89 -38.31 -8.08 -6.92
C ARG A 89 -37.68 -8.34 -5.56
N ASP A 90 -38.30 -9.19 -4.73
CA ASP A 90 -37.79 -9.59 -3.42
C ASP A 90 -36.86 -10.81 -3.47
N GLY A 91 -36.41 -11.21 -4.67
CA GLY A 91 -35.54 -12.36 -4.89
C GLY A 91 -36.28 -13.70 -5.05
N GLY A 92 -37.59 -13.74 -4.77
CA GLY A 92 -38.49 -14.86 -5.08
C GLY A 92 -38.05 -16.22 -4.54
N LEU A 93 -37.46 -16.23 -3.34
CA LEU A 93 -37.00 -17.43 -2.66
C LEU A 93 -38.20 -18.19 -2.06
N VAL A 94 -38.32 -19.48 -2.41
CA VAL A 94 -39.42 -20.35 -1.97
C VAL A 94 -38.91 -21.69 -1.43
N ASP A 95 -39.74 -22.39 -0.66
CA ASP A 95 -39.48 -23.75 -0.18
C ASP A 95 -40.03 -24.83 -1.15
N ALA A 96 -40.00 -26.10 -0.72
CA ALA A 96 -40.51 -27.24 -1.49
C ALA A 96 -42.02 -27.19 -1.77
N ALA A 97 -42.81 -26.54 -0.91
CA ALA A 97 -44.25 -26.36 -1.11
C ALA A 97 -44.57 -25.15 -2.00
N GLY A 98 -43.55 -24.35 -2.36
CA GLY A 98 -43.71 -23.10 -3.11
C GLY A 98 -44.02 -21.88 -2.24
N GLU A 99 -43.96 -22.03 -0.91
CA GLU A 99 -44.19 -20.96 0.05
C GLU A 99 -42.94 -20.10 0.22
N LYS A 100 -43.13 -18.84 0.63
CA LYS A 100 -42.02 -17.89 0.76
C LYS A 100 -41.05 -18.30 1.87
N LEU A 101 -39.79 -18.48 1.52
CA LEU A 101 -38.72 -18.78 2.46
C LEU A 101 -37.95 -17.51 2.85
N ALA A 102 -37.67 -17.34 4.14
CA ALA A 102 -36.97 -16.15 4.64
C ALA A 102 -35.50 -16.11 4.15
N PRO A 103 -34.99 -14.97 3.66
CA PRO A 103 -33.61 -14.87 3.13
C PRO A 103 -32.52 -15.35 4.11
N VAL A 104 -32.71 -15.11 5.41
CA VAL A 104 -31.80 -15.53 6.49
C VAL A 104 -31.56 -17.05 6.51
N VAL A 105 -32.51 -17.85 6.01
CA VAL A 105 -32.34 -19.30 5.89
C VAL A 105 -31.23 -19.59 4.89
N LEU A 106 -31.27 -19.01 3.68
CA LEU A 106 -30.25 -19.22 2.66
C LEU A 106 -28.90 -18.58 3.04
N GLU A 107 -28.90 -17.45 3.75
CA GLU A 107 -27.67 -16.79 4.21
C GLU A 107 -26.81 -17.69 5.10
N ARG A 108 -27.44 -18.51 5.97
CA ARG A 108 -26.72 -19.51 6.79
C ARG A 108 -26.01 -20.56 5.96
N TRP A 109 -26.58 -20.93 4.82
CA TRP A 109 -26.01 -21.90 3.89
C TRP A 109 -24.88 -21.30 3.05
N LEU A 110 -24.98 -20.01 2.72
CA LEU A 110 -23.97 -19.28 1.97
C LEU A 110 -22.74 -18.90 2.82
N GLY A 111 -22.86 -18.85 4.15
CA GLY A 111 -21.71 -18.58 5.03
C GLY A 111 -21.06 -17.21 4.78
N GLY A 112 -21.85 -16.20 4.40
CA GLY A 112 -21.35 -14.85 4.07
C GLY A 112 -20.81 -14.69 2.65
N VAL A 113 -20.87 -15.73 1.81
CA VAL A 113 -20.54 -15.64 0.38
C VAL A 113 -21.53 -14.71 -0.33
N THR A 114 -21.00 -13.64 -0.93
CA THR A 114 -21.77 -12.70 -1.76
C THR A 114 -21.84 -13.18 -3.21
N ASP A 115 -22.77 -12.62 -3.99
CA ASP A 115 -22.89 -12.88 -5.43
C ASP A 115 -21.57 -12.62 -6.18
N ALA A 116 -20.97 -11.45 -5.95
CA ALA A 116 -19.68 -11.08 -6.56
C ALA A 116 -18.55 -12.03 -6.15
N PHE A 117 -18.55 -12.53 -4.91
CA PHE A 117 -17.59 -13.52 -4.46
C PHE A 117 -17.78 -14.86 -5.17
N TYR A 118 -19.02 -15.34 -5.23
CA TYR A 118 -19.35 -16.60 -5.88
C TYR A 118 -18.92 -16.59 -7.34
N GLU A 119 -19.22 -15.51 -8.06
CA GLU A 119 -18.84 -15.34 -9.46
C GLU A 119 -17.33 -15.36 -9.70
N ARG A 120 -16.54 -14.89 -8.72
CA ARG A 120 -15.09 -14.79 -8.82
C ARG A 120 -14.37 -16.07 -8.41
N MET A 121 -14.90 -16.81 -7.43
CA MET A 121 -14.23 -17.98 -6.85
C MET A 121 -14.84 -19.33 -7.25
N PHE A 122 -16.15 -19.40 -7.46
CA PHE A 122 -16.88 -20.66 -7.70
C PHE A 122 -17.51 -20.72 -9.10
N GLY A 123 -17.99 -19.59 -9.63
CA GLY A 123 -18.65 -19.46 -10.93
C GLY A 123 -17.70 -19.09 -12.07
N LEU A 124 -16.56 -19.79 -12.16
CA LEU A 124 -15.50 -19.49 -13.11
C LEU A 124 -15.92 -19.77 -14.55
N ASP A 125 -15.53 -18.88 -15.46
CA ASP A 125 -15.68 -19.06 -16.89
C ASP A 125 -14.40 -18.67 -17.64
N HIS A 126 -14.36 -18.95 -18.93
CA HIS A 126 -13.16 -18.71 -19.73
C HIS A 126 -12.67 -17.25 -19.65
N ARG A 127 -13.58 -16.27 -19.76
CA ARG A 127 -13.22 -14.84 -19.67
C ARG A 127 -12.73 -14.46 -18.28
N ARG A 128 -13.36 -14.97 -17.23
CA ARG A 128 -12.98 -14.72 -15.83
C ARG A 128 -11.64 -15.38 -15.48
N LEU A 129 -11.37 -16.56 -16.01
CA LEU A 129 -10.08 -17.24 -15.86
C LEU A 129 -8.95 -16.43 -16.53
N GLU A 130 -9.18 -15.89 -17.73
CA GLU A 130 -8.21 -15.01 -18.39
C GLU A 130 -7.98 -13.70 -17.62
N GLN A 131 -9.05 -13.08 -17.12
CA GLN A 131 -8.96 -11.88 -16.30
C GLN A 131 -8.24 -12.12 -14.98
N GLY A 132 -8.54 -13.24 -14.30
CA GLY A 132 -7.87 -13.68 -13.09
C GLY A 132 -6.39 -13.96 -13.33
N SER A 133 -6.06 -14.68 -14.40
CA SER A 133 -4.67 -14.91 -14.85
C SER A 133 -3.91 -13.61 -15.07
N ARG A 134 -4.51 -12.62 -15.76
CA ARG A 134 -3.89 -11.31 -15.97
C ARG A 134 -3.68 -10.54 -14.68
N ALA A 135 -4.64 -10.57 -13.76
CA ALA A 135 -4.51 -9.95 -12.44
C ALA A 135 -3.41 -10.63 -11.60
N MET A 136 -3.29 -11.96 -11.67
CA MET A 136 -2.24 -12.72 -10.99
C MET A 136 -0.84 -12.41 -11.57
N LEU A 137 -0.71 -12.29 -12.89
CA LEU A 137 0.55 -11.92 -13.54
C LEU A 137 1.01 -10.48 -13.21
N GLN A 138 0.07 -9.59 -12.91
CA GLN A 138 0.37 -8.21 -12.51
C GLN A 138 0.73 -8.07 -11.02
N ALA A 139 0.35 -9.04 -10.17
CA ALA A 139 0.56 -8.99 -8.72
C ALA A 139 1.95 -9.48 -8.26
N GLY A 140 2.79 -10.02 -9.14
CA GLY A 140 4.14 -10.47 -8.79
C GLY A 140 4.15 -11.56 -7.69
N ASP A 141 5.07 -11.48 -6.74
CA ASP A 141 5.36 -12.52 -5.71
C ASP A 141 4.26 -12.71 -4.63
N ASP A 142 3.15 -11.99 -4.69
CA ASP A 142 2.09 -12.00 -3.66
C ASP A 142 0.75 -12.53 -4.22
N VAL A 143 0.84 -13.55 -5.07
CA VAL A 143 -0.28 -14.14 -5.82
C VAL A 143 -1.39 -14.67 -4.91
N ASP A 144 -1.01 -15.36 -3.83
CA ASP A 144 -1.96 -15.98 -2.91
C ASP A 144 -2.71 -14.93 -2.08
N SER A 145 -2.01 -13.88 -1.65
CA SER A 145 -2.62 -12.81 -0.86
C SER A 145 -3.48 -11.89 -1.73
N ALA A 146 -3.09 -11.60 -2.98
CA ALA A 146 -3.89 -10.82 -3.91
C ALA A 146 -5.19 -11.54 -4.30
N LEU A 147 -5.15 -12.86 -4.51
CA LEU A 147 -6.35 -13.66 -4.81
C LEU A 147 -7.28 -13.72 -3.59
N PHE A 148 -6.74 -13.94 -2.38
CA PHE A 148 -7.54 -14.00 -1.15
C PHE A 148 -8.09 -12.64 -0.71
N GLN A 149 -7.33 -11.55 -0.87
CA GLN A 149 -7.75 -10.19 -0.51
C GLN A 149 -8.81 -9.64 -1.48
N ALA A 150 -8.69 -9.96 -2.77
CA ALA A 150 -9.70 -9.62 -3.78
C ALA A 150 -10.99 -10.43 -3.63
N ALA A 151 -10.90 -11.62 -3.01
CA ALA A 151 -12.04 -12.47 -2.71
C ALA A 151 -12.70 -12.06 -1.37
N ALA A 152 -11.97 -11.87 -0.29
CA ALA A 152 -12.53 -11.57 1.04
C ALA A 152 -13.14 -10.15 1.20
N GLY A 153 -13.19 -9.33 0.13
CA GLY A 153 -13.64 -7.94 0.22
C GLY A 153 -12.68 -7.03 1.01
N LEU A 154 -11.47 -7.50 1.30
CA LEU A 154 -10.48 -6.75 2.09
C LEU A 154 -9.82 -5.61 1.30
N ALA A 155 -9.99 -5.57 -0.02
CA ALA A 155 -9.54 -4.45 -0.86
C ALA A 155 -10.16 -3.10 -0.41
N THR A 156 -11.41 -3.08 0.06
CA THR A 156 -12.02 -1.86 0.61
C THR A 156 -11.40 -1.46 1.94
N LEU A 157 -10.97 -2.43 2.76
CA LEU A 157 -10.31 -2.15 4.05
C LEU A 157 -8.91 -1.57 3.86
N ASN A 158 -8.16 -2.03 2.85
CA ASN A 158 -6.89 -1.39 2.48
C ASN A 158 -7.09 0.04 1.98
N GLY A 159 -8.17 0.31 1.23
CA GLY A 159 -8.55 1.67 0.85
C GLY A 159 -8.85 2.57 2.05
N VAL A 160 -9.66 2.08 3.00
CA VAL A 160 -9.98 2.80 4.25
C VAL A 160 -8.73 3.01 5.10
N LEU A 161 -7.85 2.01 5.23
CA LEU A 161 -6.60 2.13 5.96
C LEU A 161 -5.66 3.16 5.32
N SER A 162 -5.58 3.21 3.99
CA SER A 162 -4.80 4.21 3.26
C SER A 162 -5.35 5.61 3.50
N ALA A 163 -6.68 5.78 3.41
CA ALA A 163 -7.34 7.05 3.67
C ALA A 163 -7.12 7.54 5.12
N LEU A 164 -7.22 6.64 6.10
CA LEU A 164 -6.92 6.95 7.51
C LEU A 164 -5.45 7.33 7.71
N ARG A 165 -4.52 6.69 7.00
CA ARG A 165 -3.09 7.05 7.04
C ARG A 165 -2.82 8.42 6.43
N GLU A 166 -3.47 8.75 5.31
CA GLU A 166 -3.38 10.07 4.69
C GLU A 166 -3.98 11.16 5.58
N GLU A 167 -5.15 10.90 6.17
CA GLU A 167 -5.79 11.82 7.13
C GLU A 167 -4.88 12.03 8.35
N ALA A 168 -4.36 10.96 8.95
CA ALA A 168 -3.41 11.05 10.05
C ALA A 168 -2.16 11.86 9.67
N ALA A 169 -1.58 11.62 8.48
CA ALA A 169 -0.42 12.35 8.00
C ALA A 169 -0.71 13.84 7.69
N GLY A 170 -1.95 14.16 7.31
CA GLY A 170 -2.45 15.52 7.16
C GLY A 170 -2.68 16.23 8.50
N LEU A 171 -3.05 15.49 9.55
CA LEU A 171 -3.19 16.02 10.89
C LEU A 171 -1.83 16.26 11.55
N TRP A 172 -0.96 15.24 11.57
CA TRP A 172 0.33 15.29 12.25
C TRP A 172 1.32 14.22 11.77
N THR A 173 2.60 14.58 11.72
CA THR A 173 3.72 13.62 11.61
C THR A 173 4.90 14.16 12.41
N PRO A 174 5.96 13.37 12.67
CA PRO A 174 7.16 13.85 13.35
C PRO A 174 7.88 15.01 12.64
N HIS A 175 7.75 15.10 11.31
CA HIS A 175 8.35 16.18 10.53
C HIS A 175 7.44 17.42 10.55
N HIS A 176 8.04 18.58 10.81
CA HIS A 176 7.30 19.85 10.86
C HIS A 176 6.81 20.28 9.47
N SER A 177 5.53 20.65 9.34
CA SER A 177 4.98 21.24 8.12
C SER A 177 3.82 22.19 8.43
N ARG A 178 3.84 23.40 7.85
CA ARG A 178 2.78 24.41 7.99
C ARG A 178 1.44 23.99 7.41
N ASN A 179 1.44 23.03 6.48
CA ASN A 179 0.21 22.55 5.84
C ASN A 179 -0.53 21.50 6.68
N ARG A 180 0.05 21.03 7.79
CA ARG A 180 -0.58 20.05 8.67
C ARG A 180 -1.40 20.74 9.76
N ALA A 181 -2.57 20.20 10.06
CA ALA A 181 -3.57 20.84 10.92
C ALA A 181 -3.03 21.13 12.33
N TRP A 182 -2.27 20.21 12.93
CA TRP A 182 -1.72 20.39 14.28
C TRP A 182 -0.70 21.54 14.35
N TYR A 183 0.25 21.59 13.40
CA TYR A 183 1.28 22.64 13.40
C TYR A 183 0.67 24.02 13.11
N ALA A 184 -0.29 24.10 12.18
CA ALA A 184 -1.03 25.34 11.92
C ALA A 184 -1.80 25.82 13.17
N ALA A 185 -2.43 24.92 13.92
CA ALA A 185 -3.12 25.25 15.17
C ALA A 185 -2.15 25.64 16.29
N SER A 186 -1.04 24.92 16.45
CA SER A 186 0.04 25.23 17.41
C SER A 186 0.63 26.62 17.14
N ASP A 187 0.90 26.96 15.88
CA ASP A 187 1.45 28.27 15.51
C ASP A 187 0.45 29.39 15.81
N ARG A 188 -0.83 29.19 15.48
CA ARG A 188 -1.91 30.15 15.85
C ARG A 188 -2.02 30.33 17.36
N TYR A 189 -1.91 29.24 18.14
CA TYR A 189 -1.92 29.31 19.60
C TYR A 189 -0.72 30.10 20.14
N LYS A 190 0.49 29.83 19.62
CA LYS A 190 1.70 30.56 20.03
C LYS A 190 1.61 32.05 19.71
N GLU A 191 1.07 32.41 18.54
CA GLU A 191 0.83 33.82 18.19
C GLU A 191 -0.23 34.45 19.10
N ALA A 192 -1.34 33.76 19.39
CA ALA A 192 -2.33 34.25 20.33
C ALA A 192 -1.75 34.44 21.75
N ASP A 193 -0.93 33.51 22.25
CA ASP A 193 -0.25 33.61 23.55
C ASP A 193 0.74 34.78 23.59
N LYS A 194 1.49 35.01 22.50
CA LYS A 194 2.34 36.20 22.37
C LYS A 194 1.53 37.49 22.44
N LEU A 195 0.42 37.56 21.70
CA LEU A 195 -0.46 38.74 21.71
C LEU A 195 -1.07 38.99 23.09
N VAL A 196 -1.51 37.94 23.79
CA VAL A 196 -2.00 38.06 25.17
C VAL A 196 -0.90 38.56 26.10
N LYS A 197 0.32 38.01 26.02
CA LYS A 197 1.47 38.47 26.82
C LYS A 197 1.84 39.92 26.52
N ALA A 198 1.79 40.33 25.25
CA ALA A 198 2.07 41.72 24.84
C ALA A 198 0.98 42.70 25.34
N ALA A 199 -0.28 42.27 25.34
CA ALA A 199 -1.41 43.06 25.83
C ALA A 199 -1.54 43.06 27.37
N THR A 200 -0.88 42.14 28.06
CA THR A 200 -0.93 42.03 29.52
C THR A 200 0.03 43.02 30.16
N VAL A 201 -0.51 44.12 30.69
CA VAL A 201 0.23 45.07 31.51
C VAL A 201 0.56 44.42 32.85
N ARG A 202 1.84 44.43 33.25
CA ARG A 202 2.25 43.87 34.53
C ARG A 202 1.69 44.72 35.68
N PRO A 203 1.31 44.11 36.82
CA PRO A 203 0.80 44.87 37.96
C PRO A 203 1.75 45.97 38.46
N THR A 204 3.06 45.75 38.30
CA THR A 204 4.10 46.74 38.67
C THR A 204 4.10 47.94 37.73
N THR A 205 4.04 47.73 36.41
CA THR A 205 3.98 48.81 35.42
C THR A 205 2.68 49.59 35.51
N TRP A 206 1.57 48.93 35.88
CA TRP A 206 0.31 49.62 36.18
C TRP A 206 0.43 50.48 37.44
N ALA A 207 0.97 49.93 38.53
CA ALA A 207 1.13 50.66 39.78
C ALA A 207 2.09 51.86 39.65
N GLU A 208 3.13 51.77 38.83
CA GLU A 208 4.03 52.89 38.50
C GLU A 208 3.31 53.97 37.69
N ALA A 209 2.60 53.60 36.62
CA ALA A 209 1.82 54.54 35.83
C ALA A 209 0.71 55.23 36.65
N GLU A 210 0.05 54.51 37.55
CA GLU A 210 -0.97 55.06 38.45
C GLU A 210 -0.35 56.05 39.46
N ARG A 211 0.86 55.77 39.98
CA ARG A 211 1.58 56.72 40.83
C ARG A 211 2.00 57.98 40.08
N GLU A 212 2.49 57.85 38.85
CA GLU A 212 2.91 58.98 38.02
C GLU A 212 1.71 59.85 37.62
N SER A 213 0.56 59.23 37.30
CA SER A 213 -0.70 59.94 37.05
C SER A 213 -1.13 60.73 38.27
N ARG A 214 -1.18 60.08 39.45
CA ARG A 214 -1.56 60.78 40.71
C ARG A 214 -0.64 61.95 41.03
N ARG A 215 0.68 61.77 40.85
CA ARG A 215 1.65 62.85 41.06
C ARG A 215 1.42 64.02 40.10
N THR A 216 1.10 63.72 38.85
CA THR A 216 0.81 64.72 37.82
C THR A 216 -0.51 65.45 38.09
N ASP A 217 -1.54 64.74 38.53
CA ASP A 217 -2.83 65.31 38.94
C ASP A 217 -2.67 66.22 40.16
N GLU A 218 -1.90 65.81 41.16
CA GLU A 218 -1.57 66.63 42.33
C GLU A 218 -0.81 67.91 41.94
N ALA A 219 0.18 67.80 41.04
CA ALA A 219 0.92 68.96 40.53
C ALA A 219 0.02 69.91 39.72
N PHE A 220 -0.92 69.36 38.94
CA PHE A 220 -1.90 70.13 38.18
C PHE A 220 -2.85 70.91 39.11
N GLU A 221 -3.40 70.25 40.14
CA GLU A 221 -4.27 70.92 41.12
C GLU A 221 -3.53 72.04 41.84
N GLN A 222 -2.28 71.83 42.27
CA GLN A 222 -1.44 72.87 42.86
C GLN A 222 -1.21 74.05 41.92
N ALA A 223 -0.91 73.78 40.64
CA ALA A 223 -0.73 74.83 39.64
C ALA A 223 -2.05 75.60 39.39
N ARG A 224 -3.18 74.90 39.38
CA ARG A 224 -4.52 75.51 39.21
C ARG A 224 -4.85 76.45 40.36
N ASP A 225 -4.60 76.03 41.59
CA ASP A 225 -4.86 76.82 42.80
C ASP A 225 -3.96 78.06 42.85
N THR A 226 -2.67 77.90 42.57
CA THR A 226 -1.71 79.03 42.42
C THR A 226 -2.19 80.02 41.36
N CYS A 227 -2.68 79.52 40.22
CA CYS A 227 -3.20 80.37 39.14
C CYS A 227 -4.50 81.08 39.54
N ALA A 228 -5.35 80.47 40.38
CA ALA A 228 -6.53 81.11 40.93
C ALA A 228 -6.16 82.25 41.89
N GLU A 229 -5.18 82.06 42.77
CA GLU A 229 -4.66 83.09 43.67
C GLU A 229 -4.06 84.27 42.91
N LEU A 230 -3.20 84.00 41.92
CA LEU A 230 -2.61 85.05 41.06
C LEU A 230 -3.68 85.85 40.32
N ARG A 231 -4.73 85.19 39.80
CA ARG A 231 -5.86 85.88 39.15
C ARG A 231 -6.67 86.74 40.12
N PHE A 232 -6.85 86.29 41.36
CA PHE A 232 -7.49 87.11 42.39
C PHE A 232 -6.68 88.38 42.68
N MET A 233 -5.36 88.24 42.87
CA MET A 233 -4.48 89.39 43.09
C MET A 233 -4.48 90.36 41.89
N LEU A 234 -4.44 89.84 40.66
CA LEU A 234 -4.50 90.66 39.46
C LEU A 234 -5.81 91.47 39.39
N ARG A 235 -6.95 90.84 39.70
CA ARG A 235 -8.26 91.52 39.74
C ARG A 235 -8.31 92.64 40.79
N ASP A 236 -7.74 92.42 41.98
CA ASP A 236 -7.68 93.47 43.01
C ASP A 236 -6.81 94.66 42.57
N LEU A 237 -5.64 94.38 41.99
CA LEU A 237 -4.74 95.39 41.45
C LEU A 237 -5.37 96.17 40.28
N GLU A 238 -6.03 95.48 39.35
CA GLU A 238 -6.76 96.12 38.23
C GLU A 238 -7.93 96.97 38.72
N ARG A 239 -8.66 96.52 39.75
CA ARG A 239 -9.71 97.30 40.41
C ARG A 239 -9.14 98.58 41.01
N ARG A 240 -8.02 98.50 41.74
CA ARG A 240 -7.33 99.68 42.28
C ARG A 240 -6.87 100.63 41.16
N ARG A 241 -6.29 100.09 40.08
CA ARG A 241 -5.86 100.87 38.90
C ARG A 241 -7.04 101.56 38.20
N ARG A 242 -8.19 100.90 38.04
CA ARG A 242 -9.39 101.45 37.37
C ARG A 242 -10.11 102.49 38.23
N LEU A 243 -10.26 102.25 39.53
CA LEU A 243 -11.04 103.12 40.42
C LEU A 243 -10.25 104.32 40.94
N GLY A 244 -8.92 104.25 40.97
CA GLY A 244 -8.06 105.35 41.43
C GLY A 244 -8.31 106.69 40.70
N PRO A 245 -8.27 106.72 39.35
CA PRO A 245 -8.53 107.95 38.59
C PRO A 245 -9.95 108.48 38.73
N LEU A 246 -10.95 107.59 38.78
CA LEU A 246 -12.36 107.97 38.94
C LEU A 246 -12.62 108.59 40.32
N LEU A 247 -12.02 108.04 41.38
CA LEU A 247 -12.10 108.63 42.72
C LEU A 247 -11.40 110.00 42.80
N ALA A 248 -10.33 110.20 42.04
CA ALA A 248 -9.69 111.52 41.93
C ALA A 248 -10.58 112.53 41.21
N GLN A 249 -11.20 112.13 40.09
CA GLN A 249 -12.16 112.96 39.34
C GLN A 249 -13.41 113.31 40.15
N ILE A 250 -13.96 112.38 40.94
CA ILE A 250 -15.11 112.67 41.81
C ILE A 250 -14.76 113.78 42.82
N ARG A 251 -13.59 113.71 43.44
CA ARG A 251 -13.12 114.76 44.37
C ARG A 251 -12.93 116.12 43.69
N GLU A 252 -12.47 116.11 42.44
CA GLU A 252 -12.30 117.32 41.63
C GLU A 252 -13.65 117.93 41.23
N HIS A 253 -14.61 117.08 40.84
CA HIS A 253 -15.97 117.50 40.48
C HIS A 253 -16.77 117.96 41.70
N GLU A 254 -16.61 117.35 42.88
CA GLU A 254 -17.15 117.85 44.16
C GLU A 254 -16.62 119.26 44.46
N ALA A 255 -15.32 119.51 44.21
CA ALA A 255 -14.71 120.82 44.36
C ALA A 255 -15.15 121.84 43.28
N MET A 256 -15.61 121.38 42.11
CA MET A 256 -16.12 122.22 41.02
C MET A 256 -17.60 122.56 41.19
N LEU A 257 -18.41 121.60 41.67
CA LEU A 257 -19.82 121.80 42.04
C LEU A 257 -19.96 122.80 43.20
N GLY A 258 -19.02 122.81 44.15
CA GLY A 258 -18.93 123.86 45.17
C GLY A 258 -18.70 125.27 44.60
N ARG A 259 -18.20 125.41 43.37
CA ARG A 259 -17.93 126.70 42.70
C ARG A 259 -19.04 127.15 41.73
N LEU A 260 -19.97 126.27 41.38
CA LEU A 260 -21.02 126.53 40.37
C LEU A 260 -22.39 126.86 40.98
N VAL A 261 -22.52 126.91 42.31
CA VAL A 261 -23.74 127.35 43.02
C VAL A 261 -23.90 128.89 43.02
N THR A 262 -22.97 129.65 42.44
CA THR A 262 -22.87 131.12 42.59
C THR A 262 -23.12 131.99 41.36
N ALA A 263 -23.64 131.48 40.23
CA ALA A 263 -23.97 132.38 39.12
C ALA A 263 -25.14 131.87 38.25
N GLN A 264 -26.26 132.61 38.29
CA GLN A 264 -27.37 132.51 37.34
C GLN A 264 -27.23 133.57 36.24
N GLY A 265 -27.79 133.28 35.06
CA GLY A 265 -28.06 134.29 34.04
C GLY A 265 -28.22 133.73 32.62
N GLU A 266 -29.48 133.63 32.18
CA GLU A 266 -29.98 133.38 30.82
C GLU A 266 -29.56 134.54 29.88
N ASP A 267 -29.65 134.56 28.54
CA ASP A 267 -30.83 134.29 27.70
C ASP A 267 -30.42 134.53 26.21
N SER A 268 -29.98 133.51 25.47
CA SER A 268 -29.60 133.66 24.04
C SER A 268 -29.78 132.38 23.23
N ARG A 269 -30.87 131.63 23.52
CA ARG A 269 -31.15 130.31 22.92
C ARG A 269 -32.28 130.30 21.91
N LEU A 270 -33.01 131.40 21.75
CA LEU A 270 -34.24 131.43 20.94
C LEU A 270 -34.02 131.75 19.45
N LEU A 271 -32.82 132.20 19.04
CA LEU A 271 -32.53 132.47 17.62
C LEU A 271 -31.78 131.34 16.88
N ALA A 272 -31.24 130.35 17.60
CA ALA A 272 -30.50 129.22 17.01
C ALA A 272 -31.41 128.09 16.50
N LEU A 273 -32.67 128.07 16.94
CA LEU A 273 -33.63 126.99 16.69
C LEU A 273 -34.24 127.00 15.27
N GLU A 274 -34.08 128.10 14.52
CA GLU A 274 -34.71 128.25 13.20
C GLU A 274 -33.85 127.68 12.06
N THR A 275 -32.52 127.78 12.17
CA THR A 275 -31.58 127.20 11.20
C THR A 275 -31.50 125.68 11.29
N ASP A 276 -31.73 125.12 12.48
CA ASP A 276 -31.72 123.67 12.71
C ASP A 276 -32.92 122.97 12.05
N LEU A 277 -34.06 123.64 11.93
CA LEU A 277 -35.29 123.07 11.37
C LEU A 277 -35.17 122.75 9.87
N LEU A 278 -34.42 123.55 9.11
CA LEU A 278 -34.24 123.33 7.67
C LEU A 278 -33.20 122.24 7.35
N ALA A 279 -32.16 122.10 8.18
CA ALA A 279 -31.18 121.01 8.06
C ALA A 279 -31.77 119.62 8.40
N GLN A 280 -32.85 119.59 9.21
CA GLN A 280 -33.52 118.37 9.62
C GLN A 280 -34.38 117.72 8.51
N ASP A 281 -34.85 118.47 7.52
CA ASP A 281 -35.70 117.92 6.46
C ASP A 281 -34.88 117.19 5.36
N GLU A 282 -33.64 117.63 5.13
CA GLU A 282 -32.72 116.99 4.17
C GLU A 282 -32.14 115.68 4.72
N THR A 283 -31.90 115.62 6.03
CA THR A 283 -31.55 114.37 6.73
C THR A 283 -32.69 113.36 6.72
N ARG A 284 -33.95 113.80 6.81
CA ARG A 284 -35.13 112.92 6.71
C ARG A 284 -35.16 112.09 5.42
N ARG A 285 -34.76 112.67 4.28
CA ARG A 285 -34.76 111.98 2.98
C ARG A 285 -33.64 110.94 2.84
N ARG A 286 -32.47 111.17 3.44
CA ARG A 286 -31.35 110.18 3.46
C ARG A 286 -31.67 108.94 4.29
N VAL A 287 -32.50 109.07 5.32
CA VAL A 287 -32.75 108.03 6.32
C VAL A 287 -33.98 107.18 5.97
N ALA A 288 -34.71 107.49 4.90
CA ALA A 288 -35.97 106.82 4.53
C ALA A 288 -35.87 105.28 4.36
N GLY A 289 -34.69 104.74 4.01
CA GLY A 289 -34.44 103.30 3.89
C GLY A 289 -33.85 102.63 5.14
N HIS A 290 -33.41 103.39 6.14
CA HIS A 290 -32.81 102.85 7.37
C HIS A 290 -33.80 102.11 8.28
N PRO A 291 -35.10 102.46 8.40
CA PRO A 291 -36.03 101.75 9.27
C PRO A 291 -36.16 100.27 8.93
N ALA A 292 -36.17 99.93 7.63
CA ALA A 292 -36.28 98.53 7.19
C ALA A 292 -34.99 97.73 7.49
N ALA A 293 -33.82 98.34 7.30
CA ALA A 293 -32.53 97.72 7.63
C ALA A 293 -32.35 97.56 9.15
N ILE A 294 -32.75 98.57 9.93
CA ILE A 294 -32.75 98.54 11.39
C ILE A 294 -33.69 97.43 11.88
N ALA A 295 -34.90 97.31 11.34
CA ALA A 295 -35.84 96.25 11.71
C ALA A 295 -35.29 94.83 11.42
N GLN A 296 -34.58 94.62 10.31
CA GLN A 296 -33.92 93.33 10.02
C GLN A 296 -32.79 93.02 11.00
N CYS A 297 -31.93 94.00 11.30
CA CYS A 297 -30.85 93.83 12.27
C CYS A 297 -31.39 93.61 13.69
N GLU A 298 -32.46 94.31 14.08
CA GLU A 298 -33.14 94.13 15.37
C GLU A 298 -33.77 92.75 15.49
N SER A 299 -34.42 92.25 14.42
CA SER A 299 -34.96 90.88 14.39
C SER A 299 -33.86 89.83 14.51
N HIS A 300 -32.73 89.99 13.82
CA HIS A 300 -31.60 89.07 13.89
C HIS A 300 -30.90 89.11 15.27
N ALA A 301 -30.73 90.31 15.83
CA ALA A 301 -30.21 90.48 17.18
C ALA A 301 -31.15 89.87 18.24
N GLY A 302 -32.47 89.95 18.04
CA GLY A 302 -33.47 89.30 18.88
C GLY A 302 -33.29 87.77 18.92
N LEU A 303 -33.15 87.13 17.75
CA LEU A 303 -32.91 85.69 17.65
C LEU A 303 -31.62 85.25 18.36
N LEU A 304 -30.52 85.98 18.14
CA LEU A 304 -29.24 85.68 18.80
C LEU A 304 -29.32 85.87 20.33
N ARG A 305 -30.06 86.87 20.81
CA ARG A 305 -30.31 87.07 22.24
C ARG A 305 -31.13 85.95 22.85
N GLU A 306 -32.15 85.46 22.16
CA GLU A 306 -32.92 84.30 22.62
C GLU A 306 -32.04 83.05 22.75
N GLN A 307 -31.22 82.76 21.72
CA GLN A 307 -30.28 81.64 21.75
C GLN A 307 -29.27 81.76 22.90
N LEU A 308 -28.68 82.94 23.10
CA LEU A 308 -27.75 83.20 24.20
C LEU A 308 -28.44 83.02 25.56
N SER A 309 -29.67 83.54 25.71
CA SER A 309 -30.44 83.40 26.96
C SER A 309 -30.75 81.94 27.30
N SER A 310 -31.02 81.11 26.28
CA SER A 310 -31.26 79.67 26.44
C SER A 310 -30.01 78.95 26.96
N VAL A 311 -28.85 79.21 26.35
CA VAL A 311 -27.57 78.62 26.78
C VAL A 311 -27.20 79.07 28.20
N LEU A 312 -27.40 80.35 28.54
CA LEU A 312 -27.10 80.85 29.88
C LEU A 312 -28.04 80.29 30.95
N ARG A 313 -29.31 80.07 30.61
CA ARG A 313 -30.28 79.40 31.48
C ARG A 313 -29.87 77.97 31.79
N GLN A 314 -29.38 77.23 30.79
CA GLN A 314 -28.84 75.87 30.99
C GLN A 314 -27.60 75.86 31.89
N LEU A 315 -26.81 76.94 31.87
CA LEU A 315 -25.66 77.14 32.77
C LEU A 315 -26.05 77.71 34.15
N GLY A 316 -27.34 77.81 34.47
CA GLY A 316 -27.84 78.31 35.75
C GLY A 316 -27.66 79.82 35.96
N ARG A 317 -27.33 80.59 34.91
CA ARG A 317 -27.17 82.04 34.98
C ARG A 317 -28.36 82.73 34.32
N GLN A 318 -29.09 83.55 35.08
CA GLN A 318 -30.13 84.40 34.52
C GLN A 318 -29.55 85.75 34.11
N VAL A 319 -29.60 86.06 32.83
CA VAL A 319 -29.28 87.39 32.29
C VAL A 319 -30.54 87.93 31.63
N SER A 320 -30.89 89.19 31.93
CA SER A 320 -32.05 89.86 31.34
C SER A 320 -31.93 89.92 29.82
N ALA A 321 -33.05 89.77 29.10
CA ALA A 321 -33.11 89.81 27.64
C ALA A 321 -32.61 91.14 27.03
N ASN A 322 -32.53 92.20 27.86
CA ASN A 322 -32.00 93.52 27.51
C ASN A 322 -30.65 93.76 28.19
N ALA A 323 -29.69 92.85 28.03
CA ALA A 323 -28.34 93.07 28.53
C ALA A 323 -27.60 94.12 27.68
N ASP A 324 -27.18 95.21 28.32
CA ASP A 324 -26.38 96.26 27.69
C ASP A 324 -25.02 95.73 27.22
N ALA A 325 -24.37 96.41 26.27
CA ALA A 325 -23.07 95.99 25.73
C ALA A 325 -22.02 95.73 26.83
N ALA A 326 -22.04 96.51 27.91
CA ALA A 326 -21.17 96.33 29.07
C ALA A 326 -21.45 95.02 29.85
N ALA A 327 -22.71 94.59 29.95
CA ALA A 327 -23.06 93.32 30.58
C ALA A 327 -22.62 92.12 29.71
N LEU A 328 -22.71 92.22 28.39
CA LEU A 328 -22.20 91.20 27.47
C LEU A 328 -20.67 91.11 27.49
N GLU A 329 -19.95 92.23 27.59
CA GLU A 329 -18.49 92.24 27.75
C GLU A 329 -18.05 91.64 29.09
N GLN A 330 -18.75 91.93 30.19
CA GLN A 330 -18.46 91.29 31.48
C GLN A 330 -18.69 89.77 31.44
N LEU A 331 -19.71 89.34 30.70
CA LEU A 331 -19.99 87.92 30.51
C LEU A 331 -18.92 87.24 29.66
N ALA A 332 -18.45 87.89 28.59
CA ALA A 332 -17.35 87.43 27.74
C ALA A 332 -16.03 87.38 28.51
N ALA A 333 -15.76 88.35 29.40
CA ALA A 333 -14.61 88.35 30.29
C ALA A 333 -14.65 87.23 31.35
N GLY A 334 -15.86 86.72 31.65
CA GLY A 334 -16.07 85.58 32.54
C GLY A 334 -15.90 84.21 31.85
N LEU A 335 -15.83 84.17 30.52
CA LEU A 335 -15.58 82.93 29.78
C LEU A 335 -14.09 82.58 29.82
N PRO A 336 -13.73 81.29 29.94
CA PRO A 336 -12.34 80.87 29.85
C PRO A 336 -11.74 81.33 28.51
N PRO A 337 -10.45 81.68 28.46
CA PRO A 337 -9.79 82.08 27.21
C PRO A 337 -9.86 80.96 26.16
N GLN A 338 -9.84 81.32 24.87
CA GLN A 338 -10.01 80.36 23.77
C GLN A 338 -9.18 79.06 23.88
N PRO A 339 -7.89 79.09 24.27
CA PRO A 339 -7.08 77.88 24.42
C PRO A 339 -7.67 76.90 25.44
N LEU A 340 -8.12 77.41 26.59
CA LEU A 340 -8.70 76.59 27.65
C LEU A 340 -10.06 76.00 27.23
N ARG A 341 -10.83 76.70 26.39
CA ARG A 341 -12.08 76.14 25.83
C ARG A 341 -11.80 75.03 24.81
N HIS A 342 -10.74 75.16 24.01
CA HIS A 342 -10.30 74.12 23.09
C HIS A 342 -9.84 72.89 23.86
N GLU A 343 -9.03 73.08 24.90
CA GLU A 343 -8.55 72.02 25.79
C GLU A 343 -9.71 71.30 26.51
N ILE A 344 -10.69 72.03 27.06
CA ILE A 344 -11.90 71.42 27.65
C ILE A 344 -12.67 70.59 26.61
N THR A 345 -12.78 71.08 25.38
CA THR A 345 -13.47 70.36 24.30
C THR A 345 -12.71 69.09 23.91
N GLN A 346 -11.39 69.17 23.86
CA GLN A 346 -10.52 68.03 23.60
C GLN A 346 -10.64 66.98 24.71
N LEU A 347 -10.52 67.37 25.98
CA LEU A 347 -10.68 66.48 27.14
C LEU A 347 -12.08 65.85 27.20
N LEU A 348 -13.13 66.57 26.80
CA LEU A 348 -14.49 66.02 26.70
C LEU A 348 -14.59 64.94 25.60
N ASN A 349 -13.92 65.13 24.47
CA ASN A 349 -13.87 64.14 23.39
C ASN A 349 -13.04 62.91 23.78
N GLU A 350 -11.85 63.12 24.34
CA GLU A 350 -11.00 62.04 24.87
C GLU A 350 -11.74 61.26 25.97
N GLY A 351 -12.42 61.95 26.89
CA GLY A 351 -13.23 61.32 27.92
C GLY A 351 -14.42 60.52 27.38
N ARG A 352 -15.03 60.94 26.25
CA ARG A 352 -16.08 60.16 25.57
C ARG A 352 -15.48 58.89 24.94
N GLU A 353 -14.32 59.00 24.30
CA GLU A 353 -13.64 57.87 23.68
C GLU A 353 -13.20 56.84 24.72
N LEU A 354 -12.57 57.27 25.82
CA LEU A 354 -12.16 56.39 26.91
C LEU A 354 -13.36 55.67 27.56
N ARG A 355 -14.51 56.33 27.71
CA ARG A 355 -15.74 55.69 28.20
C ARG A 355 -16.25 54.63 27.22
N ALA A 356 -16.24 54.91 25.92
CA ALA A 356 -16.64 53.95 24.90
C ALA A 356 -15.69 52.73 24.87
N GLN A 357 -14.38 52.94 24.96
CA GLN A 357 -13.38 51.87 25.03
C GLN A 357 -13.53 51.01 26.30
N ARG A 358 -13.78 51.63 27.46
CA ARG A 358 -14.05 50.91 28.72
C ARG A 358 -15.31 50.07 28.61
N GLN A 359 -16.39 50.61 28.01
CA GLN A 359 -17.63 49.87 27.83
C GLN A 359 -17.45 48.66 26.90
N ALA A 360 -16.76 48.83 25.77
CA ALA A 360 -16.45 47.75 24.84
C ALA A 360 -15.58 46.66 25.50
N SER A 361 -14.53 47.06 26.24
CA SER A 361 -13.66 46.13 26.97
C SER A 361 -14.41 45.34 28.05
N SER A 362 -15.34 45.99 28.77
CA SER A 362 -16.17 45.32 29.78
C SER A 362 -17.12 44.29 29.15
N GLN A 363 -17.72 44.62 28.00
CA GLN A 363 -18.59 43.70 27.27
C GLN A 363 -17.80 42.50 26.74
N ALA A 364 -16.61 42.73 26.18
CA ALA A 364 -15.72 41.65 25.72
C ALA A 364 -15.31 40.72 26.87
N ARG A 365 -14.98 41.28 28.04
CA ARG A 365 -14.69 40.48 29.25
C ARG A 365 -15.88 39.64 29.69
N GLN A 366 -17.09 40.19 29.71
CA GLN A 366 -18.30 39.43 30.06
C GLN A 366 -18.55 38.29 29.08
N ALA A 367 -18.40 38.52 27.77
CA ALA A 367 -18.53 37.48 26.76
C ALA A 367 -17.52 36.34 26.96
N ARG A 368 -16.25 36.66 27.23
CA ARG A 368 -15.22 35.65 27.53
C ARG A 368 -15.48 34.89 28.83
N GLN A 369 -16.01 35.56 29.86
CA GLN A 369 -16.39 34.89 31.11
C GLN A 369 -17.56 33.91 30.89
N ALA A 370 -18.54 34.26 30.06
CA ALA A 370 -19.63 33.36 29.70
C ALA A 370 -19.13 32.14 28.91
N GLU A 371 -18.20 32.35 27.97
CA GLU A 371 -17.56 31.26 27.20
C GLU A 371 -16.78 30.30 28.11
N VAL A 372 -16.00 30.83 29.07
CA VAL A 372 -15.30 30.01 30.06
C VAL A 372 -16.28 29.23 30.95
N ALA A 373 -17.42 29.82 31.32
CA ALA A 373 -18.44 29.14 32.09
C ALA A 373 -19.10 27.99 31.30
N ASP A 374 -19.40 28.20 30.02
CA ASP A 374 -19.93 27.15 29.12
C ASP A 374 -18.92 26.00 28.95
N ILE A 375 -17.64 26.32 28.71
CA ILE A 375 -16.58 25.31 28.61
C ILE A 375 -16.45 24.52 29.91
N ARG A 376 -16.51 25.17 31.08
CA ARG A 376 -16.49 24.48 32.39
C ARG A 376 -17.71 23.58 32.58
N ALA A 377 -18.91 24.04 32.21
CA ALA A 377 -20.12 23.25 32.30
C ALA A 377 -20.04 22.00 31.42
N ARG A 378 -19.54 22.12 30.18
CA ARG A 378 -19.30 20.98 29.28
C ARG A 378 -18.25 20.03 29.82
N ALA A 379 -17.16 20.55 30.40
CA ALA A 379 -16.13 19.73 31.03
C ALA A 379 -16.66 18.94 32.22
N GLN A 380 -17.55 19.54 33.03
CA GLN A 380 -18.21 18.87 34.16
C GLN A 380 -19.30 17.87 33.72
N ALA A 381 -19.91 18.08 32.55
CA ALA A 381 -20.90 17.17 31.98
C ALA A 381 -20.28 15.94 31.27
N LEU A 382 -18.97 15.95 31.03
CA LEU A 382 -18.26 14.76 30.54
C LEU A 382 -18.24 13.71 31.67
N PRO A 383 -18.64 12.45 31.40
CA PRO A 383 -18.60 11.40 32.39
C PRO A 383 -17.16 11.19 32.86
N GLU A 384 -16.95 11.12 34.17
CA GLU A 384 -15.66 10.80 34.77
C GLU A 384 -15.32 9.34 34.46
N VAL A 385 -14.64 9.12 33.33
CA VAL A 385 -14.13 7.79 32.96
C VAL A 385 -12.94 7.50 33.85
N ALA A 386 -13.17 6.74 34.92
CA ALA A 386 -12.09 6.18 35.73
C ALA A 386 -11.27 5.23 34.86
N VAL A 387 -10.18 5.74 34.28
CA VAL A 387 -9.19 4.93 33.57
C VAL A 387 -8.53 4.03 34.61
N GLY A 388 -8.99 2.78 34.70
CA GLY A 388 -8.44 1.80 35.63
C GLY A 388 -6.93 1.63 35.43
N GLN A 389 -6.18 1.35 36.52
CA GLN A 389 -4.73 1.15 36.46
C GLN A 389 -4.31 0.11 35.41
N ALA A 390 -5.16 -0.89 35.14
CA ALA A 390 -4.93 -1.87 34.09
C ALA A 390 -4.86 -1.25 32.68
N LEU A 391 -5.73 -0.28 32.37
CA LEU A 391 -5.75 0.38 31.07
C LEU A 391 -4.57 1.36 30.91
N ARG A 392 -4.15 2.04 31.99
CA ARG A 392 -2.91 2.85 31.98
C ARG A 392 -1.67 2.00 31.75
N ARG A 393 -1.54 0.87 32.45
CA ARG A 393 -0.42 -0.06 32.25
C ARG A 393 -0.44 -0.68 30.85
N ALA A 394 -1.63 -1.00 30.32
CA ALA A 394 -1.77 -1.51 28.96
C ALA A 394 -1.37 -0.45 27.91
N LEU A 395 -1.73 0.82 28.12
CA LEU A 395 -1.36 1.92 27.23
C LEU A 395 0.13 2.27 27.31
N GLU A 396 0.73 2.27 28.50
CA GLU A 396 2.19 2.41 28.70
C GLU A 396 2.97 1.25 28.07
N ALA A 397 2.50 0.01 28.22
CA ALA A 397 3.11 -1.15 27.58
C ALA A 397 2.98 -1.09 26.04
N ALA A 398 1.82 -0.67 25.53
CA ALA A 398 1.60 -0.50 24.09
C ALA A 398 2.43 0.64 23.49
N THR A 399 2.62 1.75 24.22
CA THR A 399 3.46 2.86 23.76
C THR A 399 4.96 2.56 23.89
N ALA A 400 5.38 1.82 24.92
CA ALA A 400 6.76 1.37 25.08
C ALA A 400 7.18 0.32 24.04
N ALA A 401 6.24 -0.51 23.58
CA ALA A 401 6.47 -1.51 22.53
C ALA A 401 6.63 -0.92 21.11
N GLY A 402 6.35 0.38 20.94
CA GLY A 402 6.52 1.07 19.66
C GLY A 402 5.59 0.53 18.56
N ASP A 403 6.03 0.64 17.30
CA ASP A 403 5.29 0.08 16.17
C ASP A 403 5.56 -1.43 16.06
N LEU A 404 4.83 -2.20 16.88
CA LEU A 404 4.86 -3.65 16.86
C LEU A 404 4.52 -4.23 15.49
N ALA A 405 3.69 -3.55 14.69
CA ALA A 405 3.37 -4.00 13.34
C ALA A 405 4.59 -3.87 12.42
N ALA A 406 5.28 -2.72 12.45
CA ALA A 406 6.52 -2.54 11.70
C ALA A 406 7.64 -3.51 12.16
N THR A 407 7.70 -3.80 13.46
CA THR A 407 8.70 -4.72 14.03
C THR A 407 8.41 -6.17 13.60
N LEU A 408 7.14 -6.57 13.61
CA LEU A 408 6.70 -7.88 13.15
C LEU A 408 6.91 -8.04 11.64
N ASP A 409 6.63 -7.00 10.85
CA ASP A 409 6.87 -7.00 9.40
C ASP A 409 8.37 -7.06 9.08
N ALA A 410 9.22 -6.37 9.84
CA ALA A 410 10.67 -6.46 9.68
C ALA A 410 11.19 -7.88 10.01
N LEU A 411 10.69 -8.50 11.07
CA LEU A 411 11.05 -9.88 11.43
C LEU A 411 10.56 -10.89 10.39
N LYS A 412 9.33 -10.74 9.87
CA LYS A 412 8.80 -11.59 8.79
C LYS A 412 9.65 -11.50 7.53
N ARG A 413 10.05 -10.29 7.12
CA ARG A 413 10.97 -10.08 5.98
C ARG A 413 12.30 -10.77 6.21
N LYS A 414 12.83 -10.71 7.44
CA LYS A 414 14.09 -11.36 7.78
C LYS A 414 13.98 -12.89 7.70
N VAL A 415 12.89 -13.48 8.19
CA VAL A 415 12.62 -14.93 8.06
C VAL A 415 12.53 -15.32 6.59
N GLN A 416 11.77 -14.59 5.77
CA GLN A 416 11.67 -14.87 4.33
C GLN A 416 13.03 -14.77 3.61
N GLN A 417 13.86 -13.79 3.96
CA GLN A 417 15.21 -13.67 3.39
C GLN A 417 16.08 -14.88 3.75
N GLU A 418 16.05 -15.33 4.99
CA GLU A 418 16.77 -16.53 5.44
C GLU A 418 16.23 -17.81 4.78
N GLU A 419 14.92 -17.92 4.57
CA GLU A 419 14.29 -19.05 3.86
C GLU A 419 14.69 -19.09 2.38
N ILE A 420 14.72 -17.93 1.69
CA ILE A 420 15.18 -17.84 0.30
C ILE A 420 16.67 -18.19 0.20
N GLU A 421 17.49 -17.69 1.11
CA GLU A 421 18.93 -18.00 1.15
C GLU A 421 19.17 -19.49 1.44
N LEU A 422 18.41 -20.08 2.36
CA LEU A 422 18.39 -21.53 2.61
C LEU A 422 17.99 -22.29 1.34
N GLY A 423 16.93 -21.86 0.66
CA GLY A 423 16.49 -22.44 -0.61
C GLY A 423 17.57 -22.39 -1.69
N ARG A 424 18.29 -21.26 -1.82
CA ARG A 424 19.42 -21.11 -2.76
C ARG A 424 20.57 -22.04 -2.40
N ARG A 425 20.94 -22.15 -1.13
CA ARG A 425 22.02 -23.05 -0.69
C ARG A 425 21.65 -24.51 -0.89
N LEU A 426 20.39 -24.89 -0.60
CA LEU A 426 19.88 -26.22 -0.88
C LEU A 426 19.85 -26.50 -2.39
N ALA A 427 19.49 -25.52 -3.22
CA ALA A 427 19.54 -25.66 -4.67
C ALA A 427 20.98 -25.78 -5.21
N ALA A 428 21.94 -25.06 -4.63
CA ALA A 428 23.37 -25.21 -4.96
C ALA A 428 23.93 -26.59 -4.57
N LEU A 429 23.34 -27.24 -3.56
CA LEU A 429 23.67 -28.60 -3.15
C LEU A 429 22.91 -29.68 -3.96
N ARG A 430 21.92 -29.31 -4.80
CA ARG A 430 21.22 -30.27 -5.66
C ARG A 430 22.10 -30.65 -6.85
N GLN A 431 22.53 -31.90 -6.90
CA GLN A 431 22.99 -32.50 -8.16
C GLN A 431 21.77 -32.98 -8.98
N PRO A 432 21.85 -32.96 -10.32
CA PRO A 432 20.72 -33.29 -11.23
C PRO A 432 20.15 -34.70 -11.04
N GLU A 433 20.89 -35.60 -10.39
CA GLU A 433 20.49 -36.99 -10.10
C GLU A 433 19.60 -37.12 -8.85
N PHE A 434 19.45 -36.06 -8.04
CA PHE A 434 18.69 -36.08 -6.80
C PHE A 434 17.47 -35.16 -6.84
N ALA A 435 16.31 -35.74 -7.12
CA ALA A 435 15.03 -35.09 -6.88
C ALA A 435 14.77 -35.01 -5.36
N GLU A 436 14.65 -33.78 -4.85
CA GLU A 436 14.16 -33.43 -3.51
C GLU A 436 14.75 -34.21 -2.32
N ILE A 437 16.02 -33.94 -1.98
CA ILE A 437 16.55 -34.33 -0.67
C ILE A 437 16.10 -33.31 0.39
N SER A 438 15.35 -33.75 1.40
CA SER A 438 14.95 -32.92 2.53
C SER A 438 16.11 -32.66 3.50
N VAL A 439 16.04 -31.59 4.29
CA VAL A 439 17.06 -31.29 5.33
C VAL A 439 17.15 -32.43 6.36
N ALA A 440 16.02 -33.05 6.71
CA ALA A 440 15.99 -34.21 7.60
C ALA A 440 16.70 -35.43 7.00
N ALA A 441 16.61 -35.63 5.67
CA ALA A 441 17.35 -36.67 4.98
C ALA A 441 18.86 -36.39 5.00
N LEU A 442 19.30 -35.15 4.78
CA LEU A 442 20.72 -34.76 4.88
C LEU A 442 21.30 -34.98 6.29
N GLN A 443 20.55 -34.63 7.32
CA GLN A 443 20.98 -34.84 8.72
C GLN A 443 21.08 -36.32 9.10
N ALA A 444 20.34 -37.19 8.42
CA ALA A 444 20.36 -38.62 8.65
C ALA A 444 21.47 -39.36 7.88
N MET A 445 22.15 -38.69 6.94
CA MET A 445 23.24 -39.28 6.16
C MET A 445 24.51 -39.40 7.00
N ALA A 446 25.17 -40.54 6.91
CA ALA A 446 26.49 -40.77 7.50
C ALA A 446 27.55 -40.76 6.38
N PRO A 447 28.13 -39.59 6.03
CA PRO A 447 29.11 -39.52 4.95
C PRO A 447 30.37 -40.31 5.29
N TRP A 448 31.02 -40.83 4.26
CA TRP A 448 32.31 -41.47 4.40
C TRP A 448 33.39 -40.46 4.83
N PRO A 449 34.32 -40.84 5.72
CA PRO A 449 35.57 -40.12 5.87
C PRO A 449 36.29 -40.04 4.52
N THR A 450 36.86 -38.87 4.18
CA THR A 450 37.48 -38.63 2.87
C THR A 450 38.53 -39.69 2.52
N GLU A 451 39.36 -40.09 3.48
CA GLU A 451 40.41 -41.11 3.28
C GLU A 451 39.82 -42.48 2.91
N ALA A 452 38.78 -42.92 3.63
CA ALA A 452 38.12 -44.19 3.35
C ALA A 452 37.40 -44.17 1.99
N LEU A 453 36.81 -43.04 1.60
CA LEU A 453 36.19 -42.91 0.28
C LEU A 453 37.22 -43.02 -0.85
N VAL A 454 38.37 -42.35 -0.70
CA VAL A 454 39.46 -42.41 -1.67
C VAL A 454 39.98 -43.83 -1.83
N GLU A 455 40.13 -44.58 -0.72
CA GLU A 455 40.53 -45.98 -0.76
C GLU A 455 39.54 -46.86 -1.53
N GLN A 456 38.23 -46.70 -1.28
CA GLN A 456 37.18 -47.46 -1.98
C GLN A 456 37.13 -47.15 -3.49
N VAL A 457 37.31 -45.87 -3.86
CA VAL A 457 37.40 -45.46 -5.27
C VAL A 457 38.63 -46.08 -5.95
N GLN A 458 39.78 -46.09 -5.26
CA GLN A 458 41.00 -46.68 -5.80
C GLN A 458 40.88 -48.19 -5.97
N GLN A 459 40.36 -48.91 -4.96
CA GLN A 459 40.11 -50.35 -5.04
C GLN A 459 39.21 -50.71 -6.22
N ARG A 460 38.13 -49.95 -6.44
CA ARG A 460 37.25 -50.17 -7.59
C ARG A 460 37.95 -49.93 -8.92
N ARG A 461 38.74 -48.86 -9.03
CA ARG A 461 39.52 -48.54 -10.24
C ARG A 461 40.49 -49.66 -10.57
N ASP A 462 41.17 -50.21 -9.57
CA ASP A 462 42.12 -51.31 -9.75
C ASP A 462 41.40 -52.59 -10.20
N MET A 463 40.28 -52.96 -9.55
CA MET A 463 39.45 -54.11 -9.95
C MET A 463 38.88 -53.95 -11.37
N ARG A 464 38.48 -52.73 -11.75
CA ARG A 464 38.00 -52.43 -13.10
C ARG A 464 39.09 -52.60 -14.13
N ALA A 465 40.29 -52.08 -13.85
CA ALA A 465 41.44 -52.23 -14.72
C ALA A 465 41.83 -53.71 -14.90
N GLU A 466 41.81 -54.50 -13.82
CA GLU A 466 42.03 -55.96 -13.89
C GLU A 466 41.00 -56.65 -14.80
N ALA A 467 39.71 -56.32 -14.64
CA ALA A 467 38.64 -56.89 -15.46
C ALA A 467 38.77 -56.51 -16.95
N ASP A 468 39.07 -55.25 -17.25
CA ASP A 468 39.27 -54.78 -18.62
C ASP A 468 40.51 -55.44 -19.28
N VAL A 469 41.60 -55.65 -18.54
CA VAL A 469 42.80 -56.35 -19.03
C VAL A 469 42.51 -57.83 -19.27
N ALA A 470 41.81 -58.51 -18.35
CA ALA A 470 41.46 -59.92 -18.50
C ALA A 470 40.53 -60.15 -19.69
N ASP A 471 39.54 -59.27 -19.88
CA ASP A 471 38.63 -59.31 -21.02
C ASP A 471 39.37 -59.08 -22.34
N LYS A 472 40.28 -58.09 -22.39
CA LYS A 472 41.11 -57.86 -23.58
C LYS A 472 41.94 -59.10 -23.94
N ARG A 473 42.60 -59.73 -22.97
CA ARG A 473 43.42 -60.95 -23.20
C ARG A 473 42.56 -62.12 -23.70
N ALA A 474 41.37 -62.31 -23.14
CA ALA A 474 40.46 -63.37 -23.59
C ALA A 474 39.99 -63.12 -25.04
N ARG A 475 39.72 -61.87 -25.41
CA ARG A 475 39.36 -61.51 -26.80
C ARG A 475 40.52 -61.74 -27.77
N GLU A 476 41.74 -61.33 -27.42
CA GLU A 476 42.95 -61.54 -28.23
C GLU A 476 43.21 -63.03 -28.46
N ALA A 477 43.14 -63.85 -27.40
CA ALA A 477 43.28 -65.31 -27.53
C ALA A 477 42.16 -65.95 -28.36
N GLY A 478 40.94 -65.39 -28.33
CA GLY A 478 39.84 -65.84 -29.18
C GLY A 478 40.13 -65.61 -30.66
N LEU A 479 40.63 -64.42 -31.01
CA LEU A 479 41.04 -64.09 -32.38
C LEU A 479 42.21 -64.98 -32.86
N GLU A 480 43.16 -65.30 -31.98
CA GLU A 480 44.25 -66.22 -32.29
C GLU A 480 43.77 -67.64 -32.58
N LEU A 481 42.81 -68.14 -31.79
CA LEU A 481 42.18 -69.44 -32.02
C LEU A 481 41.41 -69.46 -33.34
N ASP A 482 40.60 -68.44 -33.61
CA ASP A 482 39.84 -68.32 -34.87
C ASP A 482 40.79 -68.33 -36.09
N ALA A 483 41.91 -67.62 -35.99
CA ALA A 483 42.94 -67.60 -37.03
C ALA A 483 43.62 -68.97 -37.22
N ALA A 484 43.88 -69.71 -36.14
CA ALA A 484 44.44 -71.05 -36.21
C ALA A 484 43.46 -72.07 -36.80
N GLN A 485 42.18 -72.00 -36.41
CA GLN A 485 41.11 -72.85 -36.96
C GLN A 485 40.91 -72.60 -38.46
N LEU A 486 40.96 -71.33 -38.89
CA LEU A 486 40.90 -70.98 -40.30
C LEU A 486 42.07 -71.60 -41.09
N LYS A 487 43.28 -71.64 -40.53
CA LYS A 487 44.43 -72.31 -41.15
C LYS A 487 44.21 -73.81 -41.31
N VAL A 488 43.67 -74.48 -40.29
CA VAL A 488 43.30 -75.91 -40.37
C VAL A 488 42.28 -76.14 -41.47
N GLU A 489 41.23 -75.31 -41.55
CA GLU A 489 40.18 -75.46 -42.55
C GLU A 489 40.70 -75.20 -43.97
N GLN A 490 41.52 -74.17 -44.17
CA GLN A 490 42.18 -73.90 -45.45
C GLN A 490 43.10 -75.05 -45.86
N PHE A 491 43.88 -75.59 -44.92
CA PHE A 491 44.78 -76.71 -45.17
C PHE A 491 44.04 -77.98 -45.60
N ARG A 492 42.92 -78.29 -44.94
CA ARG A 492 42.04 -79.42 -45.30
C ARG A 492 41.39 -79.24 -46.68
N ARG A 493 41.06 -78.00 -47.07
CA ARG A 493 40.46 -77.71 -48.39
C ARG A 493 41.47 -77.81 -49.53
N SER A 494 42.74 -77.47 -49.29
CA SER A 494 43.79 -77.47 -50.33
C SER A 494 44.46 -78.83 -50.54
N HIS A 495 44.56 -79.66 -49.49
CA HIS A 495 45.23 -80.97 -49.56
C HIS A 495 44.17 -82.10 -49.56
N GLN A 496 43.78 -82.56 -50.74
CA GLN A 496 42.93 -83.75 -50.90
C GLN A 496 43.72 -84.98 -50.44
N ALA A 497 43.42 -85.50 -49.25
CA ALA A 497 44.11 -86.64 -48.68
C ALA A 497 43.78 -87.94 -49.46
N VAL A 498 44.72 -88.43 -50.27
CA VAL A 498 44.68 -89.79 -50.82
C VAL A 498 44.97 -90.76 -49.68
N SER A 499 44.05 -91.66 -49.39
CA SER A 499 44.20 -92.59 -48.26
C SER A 499 45.08 -93.79 -48.63
N ARG A 500 45.73 -94.41 -47.65
CA ARG A 500 46.50 -95.65 -47.85
C ARG A 500 45.65 -96.77 -48.46
N ASP A 501 44.37 -96.81 -48.13
CA ASP A 501 43.44 -97.83 -48.62
C ASP A 501 43.10 -97.63 -50.10
N GLU A 502 43.02 -96.39 -50.59
CA GLU A 502 42.86 -96.08 -52.02
C GLU A 502 44.07 -96.52 -52.84
N VAL A 503 45.28 -96.30 -52.33
CA VAL A 503 46.52 -96.79 -52.96
C VAL A 503 46.54 -98.33 -53.01
N LEU A 504 46.15 -98.99 -51.92
CA LEU A 504 46.08 -100.45 -51.85
C LEU A 504 44.99 -101.02 -52.77
N ALA A 505 43.84 -100.37 -52.89
CA ALA A 505 42.77 -100.76 -53.80
C ALA A 505 43.23 -100.66 -55.27
N ALA A 506 43.82 -99.54 -55.66
CA ALA A 506 44.36 -99.36 -57.01
C ALA A 506 45.46 -100.38 -57.35
N ARG A 507 46.33 -100.70 -56.37
CA ARG A 507 47.35 -101.77 -56.54
C ARG A 507 46.72 -103.14 -56.70
N ARG A 508 45.68 -103.48 -55.92
CA ARG A 508 44.96 -104.76 -56.05
C ARG A 508 44.31 -104.92 -57.42
N GLU A 509 43.68 -103.86 -57.94
CA GLU A 509 43.07 -103.89 -59.28
C GLU A 509 44.13 -104.09 -60.37
N ARG A 510 45.25 -103.37 -60.28
CA ARG A 510 46.40 -103.54 -61.17
C ARG A 510 46.96 -104.97 -61.11
N ASP A 511 47.19 -105.49 -59.90
CA ASP A 511 47.80 -106.80 -59.67
C ASP A 511 46.88 -107.92 -60.17
N ALA A 512 45.56 -107.79 -60.03
CA ALA A 512 44.61 -108.74 -60.58
C ALA A 512 44.67 -108.83 -62.12
N VAL A 513 44.81 -107.69 -62.80
CA VAL A 513 44.97 -107.66 -64.27
C VAL A 513 46.33 -108.20 -64.69
N TRP A 514 47.39 -107.91 -63.92
CA TRP A 514 48.72 -108.48 -64.15
C TRP A 514 48.72 -110.01 -64.02
N ASP A 515 48.12 -110.55 -62.95
CA ASP A 515 48.06 -111.99 -62.71
C ASP A 515 47.29 -112.71 -63.81
N ALA A 516 46.21 -112.11 -64.34
CA ALA A 516 45.46 -112.63 -65.48
C ALA A 516 46.28 -112.62 -66.79
N LEU A 517 47.13 -111.61 -67.01
CA LEU A 517 48.06 -111.54 -68.14
C LEU A 517 49.20 -112.56 -68.00
N ALA A 518 49.82 -112.66 -66.81
CA ALA A 518 50.97 -113.52 -66.54
C ALA A 518 50.62 -115.02 -66.56
N SER A 519 49.40 -115.36 -66.17
CA SER A 519 48.87 -116.74 -66.25
C SER A 519 48.36 -117.12 -67.64
N GLY A 520 48.36 -116.18 -68.60
CA GLY A 520 47.90 -116.40 -69.98
C GLY A 520 46.37 -116.50 -70.14
N GLN A 521 45.59 -116.13 -69.13
CA GLN A 521 44.12 -116.19 -69.15
C GLN A 521 43.50 -115.13 -70.09
N THR A 522 44.21 -114.02 -70.32
CA THR A 522 43.81 -112.95 -71.24
C THR A 522 44.96 -112.55 -72.16
N PRO A 523 44.73 -112.31 -73.46
CA PRO A 523 45.78 -111.87 -74.38
C PRO A 523 46.23 -110.43 -74.08
N LEU A 524 47.52 -110.16 -74.28
CA LEU A 524 48.10 -108.83 -74.07
C LEU A 524 47.44 -107.75 -74.96
N SER A 525 46.98 -108.11 -76.15
CA SER A 525 46.31 -107.19 -77.08
C SER A 525 45.04 -106.54 -76.52
N ASP A 526 44.35 -107.24 -75.61
CA ASP A 526 42.99 -106.87 -75.20
C ASP A 526 42.98 -106.07 -73.89
N GLN A 527 44.06 -106.16 -73.09
CA GLN A 527 44.14 -105.56 -71.75
C GLN A 527 45.36 -104.64 -71.56
N ALA A 528 46.24 -104.48 -72.55
CA ALA A 528 47.44 -103.65 -72.42
C ALA A 528 47.14 -102.18 -72.06
N GLU A 529 46.15 -101.56 -72.70
CA GLU A 529 45.79 -100.15 -72.42
C GLU A 529 45.21 -99.99 -71.00
N ASN A 530 44.36 -100.93 -70.58
CA ASN A 530 43.76 -100.94 -69.25
C ASN A 530 44.81 -101.14 -68.15
N PHE A 531 45.71 -102.11 -68.33
CA PHE A 531 46.82 -102.34 -67.40
C PHE A 531 47.75 -101.12 -67.29
N ALA A 532 48.10 -100.49 -68.42
CA ALA A 532 48.92 -99.28 -68.43
C ALA A 532 48.23 -98.09 -67.72
N ALA A 533 46.91 -97.98 -67.82
CA ALA A 533 46.13 -96.96 -67.10
C ALA A 533 46.11 -97.24 -65.58
N LEU A 534 45.86 -98.48 -65.16
CA LEU A 534 45.87 -98.88 -63.75
C LEU A 534 47.25 -98.77 -63.10
N LEU A 535 48.32 -99.07 -63.83
CA LEU A 535 49.69 -98.87 -63.36
C LEU A 535 49.96 -97.38 -63.08
N LYS A 536 49.67 -96.50 -64.06
CA LYS A 536 49.81 -95.04 -63.89
C LYS A 536 48.94 -94.50 -62.77
N LEU A 537 47.74 -95.03 -62.58
CA LEU A 537 46.83 -94.64 -61.52
C LEU A 537 47.38 -95.05 -60.14
N ALA A 538 47.83 -96.30 -59.99
CA ALA A 538 48.39 -96.79 -58.74
C ALA A 538 49.69 -96.06 -58.34
N ASP A 539 50.55 -95.73 -59.31
CA ASP A 539 51.77 -94.95 -59.07
C ASP A 539 51.43 -93.50 -58.72
N LEU A 540 50.52 -92.85 -59.46
CA LEU A 540 50.08 -91.48 -59.17
C LEU A 540 49.40 -91.36 -57.79
N LEU A 541 48.60 -92.35 -57.39
CA LEU A 541 48.00 -92.39 -56.05
C LEU A 541 49.05 -92.66 -54.97
N ALA A 542 50.05 -93.51 -55.23
CA ALA A 542 51.14 -93.77 -54.30
C ALA A 542 52.03 -92.54 -54.08
N ASP A 543 52.39 -91.83 -55.15
CA ASP A 543 53.18 -90.60 -55.09
C ASP A 543 52.40 -89.49 -54.36
N ARG A 544 51.12 -89.30 -54.68
CA ARG A 544 50.24 -88.36 -53.96
C ARG A 544 50.05 -88.72 -52.50
N HIS A 545 49.97 -90.00 -52.16
CA HIS A 545 49.92 -90.44 -50.76
C HIS A 545 51.24 -90.15 -50.04
N LEU A 546 52.38 -90.31 -50.71
CA LEU A 546 53.69 -90.00 -50.12
C LEU A 546 53.83 -88.50 -49.83
N GLU A 547 53.39 -87.65 -50.75
CA GLU A 547 53.28 -86.19 -50.55
C GLU A 547 52.29 -85.86 -49.41
N ALA A 548 51.18 -86.60 -49.31
CA ALA A 548 50.16 -86.40 -48.28
C ALA A 548 50.55 -86.88 -46.87
N VAL A 549 51.59 -87.70 -46.70
CA VAL A 549 52.06 -88.15 -45.37
C VAL A 549 52.66 -86.97 -44.58
N ASP A 550 53.46 -86.12 -45.26
CA ASP A 550 53.98 -84.89 -44.66
C ASP A 550 52.85 -83.89 -44.37
N ASP A 551 51.81 -83.89 -45.19
CA ASP A 551 50.62 -83.06 -44.97
C ASP A 551 49.77 -83.55 -43.78
N ALA A 552 49.68 -84.86 -43.55
CA ALA A 552 49.01 -85.42 -42.37
C ALA A 552 49.73 -85.04 -41.08
N ALA A 553 51.07 -85.07 -41.05
CA ALA A 553 51.85 -84.61 -39.90
C ALA A 553 51.70 -83.10 -39.66
N ARG A 554 51.64 -82.28 -40.74
CA ARG A 554 51.38 -80.83 -40.66
C ARG A 554 49.97 -80.51 -40.18
N LEU A 555 48.96 -81.23 -40.67
CA LEU A 555 47.57 -81.08 -40.23
C LEU A 555 47.45 -81.42 -38.74
N GLN A 556 48.06 -82.52 -38.30
CA GLN A 556 48.07 -82.90 -36.89
C GLN A 556 48.77 -81.85 -36.01
N ALA A 557 49.85 -81.23 -36.49
CA ALA A 557 50.51 -80.14 -35.78
C ALA A 557 49.62 -78.89 -35.66
N LEU A 558 48.91 -78.51 -36.73
CA LEU A 558 47.96 -77.39 -36.73
C LEU A 558 46.74 -77.66 -35.83
N GLU A 559 46.25 -78.90 -35.80
CA GLU A 559 45.17 -79.34 -34.92
C GLU A 559 45.61 -79.29 -33.45
N HIS A 560 46.83 -79.77 -33.14
CA HIS A 560 47.39 -79.67 -31.78
C HIS A 560 47.62 -78.22 -31.35
N ASP A 561 48.05 -77.34 -32.25
CA ASP A 561 48.15 -75.90 -31.99
C ASP A 561 46.78 -75.28 -31.69
N CYS A 562 45.71 -75.69 -32.40
CA CYS A 562 44.34 -75.26 -32.11
C CYS A 562 43.87 -75.75 -30.74
N GLU A 563 44.11 -77.01 -30.39
CA GLU A 563 43.77 -77.57 -29.07
C GLU A 563 44.49 -76.81 -27.94
N ARG A 564 45.77 -76.50 -28.12
CA ARG A 564 46.54 -75.69 -27.17
C ARG A 564 45.96 -74.28 -27.00
N LEU A 565 45.65 -73.60 -28.11
CA LEU A 565 45.06 -72.26 -28.08
C LEU A 565 43.66 -72.28 -27.47
N GLN A 566 42.88 -73.33 -27.70
CA GLN A 566 41.55 -73.50 -27.11
C GLN A 566 41.62 -73.70 -25.60
N ALA A 567 42.57 -74.51 -25.11
CA ALA A 567 42.81 -74.65 -23.67
C ALA A 567 43.29 -73.32 -23.03
N ALA A 568 44.15 -72.57 -23.72
CA ALA A 568 44.60 -71.25 -23.26
C ALA A 568 43.45 -70.23 -23.20
N LEU A 569 42.58 -70.20 -24.21
CA LEU A 569 41.38 -69.35 -24.24
C LEU A 569 40.44 -69.68 -23.09
N GLN A 570 40.18 -70.96 -22.80
CA GLN A 570 39.35 -71.36 -21.67
C GLN A 570 39.92 -70.86 -20.33
N GLY A 571 41.24 -70.92 -20.16
CA GLY A 571 41.91 -70.38 -18.97
C GLY A 571 41.72 -68.87 -18.83
N LEU A 572 41.89 -68.12 -19.93
CA LEU A 572 41.73 -66.67 -19.95
C LEU A 572 40.27 -66.23 -19.78
N GLN A 573 39.31 -66.98 -20.31
CA GLN A 573 37.88 -66.74 -20.11
C GLN A 573 37.48 -66.93 -18.64
N ARG A 574 37.99 -67.98 -17.96
CA ARG A 574 37.79 -68.15 -16.52
C ARG A 574 38.36 -66.97 -15.73
N ALA A 575 39.58 -66.53 -16.05
CA ALA A 575 40.19 -65.37 -15.40
C ALA A 575 39.41 -64.06 -15.63
N ARG A 576 38.84 -63.87 -16.83
CA ARG A 576 37.93 -62.76 -17.13
C ARG A 576 36.67 -62.82 -16.26
N ASP A 577 36.02 -63.98 -16.20
CA ASP A 577 34.77 -64.15 -15.48
C ASP A 577 34.98 -63.97 -13.96
N GLU A 578 36.11 -64.44 -13.42
CA GLU A 578 36.53 -64.21 -12.04
C GLU A 578 36.79 -62.71 -11.75
N ALA A 579 37.48 -61.99 -12.63
CA ALA A 579 37.70 -60.56 -12.48
C ALA A 579 36.40 -59.75 -12.55
N ALA A 580 35.50 -60.09 -13.48
CA ALA A 580 34.18 -59.47 -13.60
C ALA A 580 33.30 -59.75 -12.36
N ALA A 581 33.33 -60.97 -11.84
CA ALA A 581 32.60 -61.34 -10.62
C ALA A 581 33.12 -60.57 -9.39
N ARG A 582 34.45 -60.40 -9.25
CA ARG A 582 35.04 -59.60 -8.16
C ARG A 582 34.58 -58.14 -8.21
N LEU A 583 34.58 -57.52 -9.40
CA LEU A 583 34.09 -56.15 -9.57
C LEU A 583 32.60 -56.03 -9.26
N ALA A 584 31.78 -56.98 -9.72
CA ALA A 584 30.34 -56.98 -9.45
C ALA A 584 30.03 -57.15 -7.96
N ALA A 585 30.74 -58.04 -7.26
CA ALA A 585 30.61 -58.24 -5.82
C ALA A 585 30.99 -56.98 -5.02
N PHE A 586 32.05 -56.29 -5.44
CA PHE A 586 32.44 -55.01 -4.86
C PHE A 586 31.35 -53.94 -5.05
N ASP A 587 30.83 -53.79 -6.27
CA ASP A 587 29.76 -52.82 -6.56
C ASP A 587 28.47 -53.13 -5.75
N GLU A 588 28.16 -54.40 -5.50
CA GLU A 588 27.02 -54.80 -4.67
C GLU A 588 27.25 -54.51 -3.18
N GLN A 589 28.43 -54.84 -2.65
CA GLN A 589 28.82 -54.50 -1.28
C GLN A 589 28.77 -52.98 -1.05
N TRP A 590 29.30 -52.20 -2.00
CA TRP A 590 29.26 -50.75 -1.94
C TRP A 590 27.83 -50.20 -1.86
N ARG A 591 26.90 -50.71 -2.69
CA ARG A 591 25.49 -50.31 -2.62
C ARG A 591 24.86 -50.64 -1.27
N ALA A 592 25.16 -51.80 -0.70
CA ALA A 592 24.67 -52.19 0.63
C ALA A 592 25.20 -51.24 1.73
N GLU A 593 26.48 -50.86 1.65
CA GLU A 593 27.11 -49.94 2.59
C GLU A 593 26.61 -48.49 2.46
N CYS A 594 26.32 -48.04 1.24
CA CYS A 594 25.62 -46.77 0.98
C CYS A 594 24.23 -46.78 1.62
N ALA A 595 23.45 -47.85 1.42
CA ALA A 595 22.12 -47.99 2.00
C ALA A 595 22.13 -47.97 3.54
N GLN A 596 23.10 -48.65 4.17
CA GLN A 596 23.28 -48.60 5.64
C GLN A 596 23.58 -47.19 6.15
N ARG A 597 24.37 -46.42 5.39
CA ARG A 597 24.72 -45.03 5.69
C ARG A 597 23.66 -44.02 5.26
N ARG A 598 22.52 -44.49 4.74
CA ARG A 598 21.42 -43.68 4.16
C ARG A 598 21.89 -42.76 3.04
N LEU A 599 22.98 -43.14 2.38
CA LEU A 599 23.47 -42.49 1.19
C LEU A 599 22.74 -43.06 -0.03
N PRO A 600 22.50 -42.24 -1.07
CA PRO A 600 21.96 -42.75 -2.32
C PRO A 600 22.87 -43.83 -2.92
N ALA A 601 22.26 -44.74 -3.69
CA ALA A 601 22.96 -45.81 -4.37
C ALA A 601 23.80 -45.24 -5.54
N MET A 602 24.97 -44.72 -5.23
CA MET A 602 25.93 -44.24 -6.21
C MET A 602 26.90 -45.36 -6.56
N SER A 603 27.40 -45.40 -7.79
CA SER A 603 28.68 -46.09 -8.04
C SER A 603 29.79 -45.24 -7.41
N PRO A 604 30.86 -45.81 -6.83
CA PRO A 604 32.06 -45.05 -6.51
C PRO A 604 32.59 -44.51 -7.85
N ALA A 605 32.25 -43.25 -8.12
CA ALA A 605 32.64 -42.58 -9.33
C ALA A 605 34.15 -42.45 -9.33
N ALA A 606 34.73 -42.58 -10.53
CA ALA A 606 36.16 -42.45 -10.75
C ALA A 606 36.65 -41.09 -10.27
#